data_AF-A0A9D8WGJ8-F1
#
_entry.id   AF-A0A9D8WGJ8-F1
#
_cell.length_a   1.000
_cell.length_b   1.000
_cell.length_c   1.000
_cell.angle_alpha   90.00
_cell.angle_beta   90.00
_cell.angle_gamma   90.00
#
_symmetry.space_group_name_H-M   'P 1'
#
loop_
_entity.id
_entity.type
_entity.pdbx_description
1 polymer ?
#
loop_
_entity_poly.entity_id
_entity_poly.type
_entity_poly.pdbx_seq_one_letter_code
_entity_poly.pdbx_strand_id
1 'polypeptide(L)'
;MSPEPEKALPLRANCLVEPTAYDVAIVGSVMLFPDDEAMRVMALKAITIDLALQSGNHPQPSSPAERREYLELVRSVPRVEDYQEKVLRAYTHGMIAGAMLRHVVHSPDEAEGSATLGPLIAQIGKNFWRSMGPRISAKTINNSIWPKYRKVATFWAAYLTLTDAQGAALVDNGANERLPCLPRDLGLFLALADEYRIWGEIARMKRRRETILTPGNSISVPSYLQLPGVALAIPAPLAN
;
A
#
# COMPACT_ATOMS: atom_id res chain seq x y z
N MET A 1 12.11 -28.37 -6.15
CA MET A 1 11.88 -27.05 -5.53
C MET A 1 10.41 -26.98 -5.20
N SER A 2 10.04 -27.06 -3.93
CA SER A 2 8.66 -26.78 -3.52
C SER A 2 8.37 -25.30 -3.83
N PRO A 3 7.21 -24.95 -4.40
CA PRO A 3 6.86 -23.55 -4.57
C PRO A 3 6.90 -22.88 -3.19
N GLU A 4 7.62 -21.76 -3.06
CA GLU A 4 7.47 -20.93 -1.86
C GLU A 4 5.98 -20.64 -1.67
N PRO A 5 5.47 -20.64 -0.41
CA PRO A 5 4.09 -20.26 -0.16
C PRO A 5 3.83 -18.89 -0.79
N GLU A 6 2.78 -18.84 -1.61
CA GLU A 6 2.35 -17.63 -2.29
C GLU A 6 2.22 -16.48 -1.28
N LYS A 7 2.92 -15.37 -1.51
CA LYS A 7 2.93 -14.19 -0.62
C LYS A 7 1.65 -13.38 -0.83
N ALA A 8 0.51 -14.02 -0.63
CA ALA A 8 -0.81 -13.41 -0.79
C ALA A 8 -1.22 -12.62 0.45
N LEU A 9 -2.09 -11.62 0.27
CA LEU A 9 -2.72 -10.92 1.40
C LEU A 9 -3.57 -11.88 2.25
N PRO A 10 -3.55 -11.79 3.59
CA PRO A 10 -4.34 -12.66 4.45
C PRO A 10 -5.80 -12.16 4.57
N LEU A 11 -6.52 -12.10 3.45
CA LEU A 11 -7.91 -11.61 3.37
C LEU A 11 -8.91 -12.75 3.46
N ARG A 12 -10.10 -12.50 4.01
CA ARG A 12 -11.20 -13.48 4.03
C ARG A 12 -11.87 -13.60 2.65
N ALA A 13 -12.43 -14.78 2.33
CA ALA A 13 -13.02 -15.05 1.01
C ALA A 13 -14.17 -14.11 0.61
N ASN A 14 -14.92 -13.59 1.59
CA ASN A 14 -16.06 -12.69 1.37
C ASN A 14 -15.74 -11.20 1.56
N CYS A 15 -14.46 -10.80 1.64
CA CYS A 15 -14.08 -9.40 1.85
C CYS A 15 -14.51 -8.46 0.71
N LEU A 16 -14.85 -8.99 -0.46
CA LEU A 16 -15.35 -8.19 -1.59
C LEU A 16 -16.87 -8.01 -1.59
N VAL A 17 -17.61 -8.95 -0.98
CA VAL A 17 -19.07 -8.87 -0.87
C VAL A 17 -19.46 -8.01 0.33
N GLU A 18 -18.74 -8.18 1.44
CA GLU A 18 -18.96 -7.48 2.70
C GLU A 18 -17.63 -6.89 3.20
N PRO A 19 -17.09 -5.85 2.55
CA PRO A 19 -15.82 -5.27 2.96
C PRO A 19 -15.95 -4.60 4.32
N THR A 20 -15.05 -4.96 5.23
CA THR A 20 -14.98 -4.35 6.57
C THR A 20 -13.80 -3.38 6.66
N ALA A 21 -13.81 -2.50 7.65
CA ALA A 21 -12.64 -1.67 7.95
C ALA A 21 -11.42 -2.51 8.39
N TYR A 22 -11.65 -3.71 8.92
CA TYR A 22 -10.56 -4.64 9.26
C TYR A 22 -9.89 -5.24 8.02
N ASP A 23 -10.66 -5.55 6.96
CA ASP A 23 -10.10 -6.00 5.68
C ASP A 23 -9.19 -4.93 5.07
N VAL A 24 -9.62 -3.67 5.10
CA VAL A 24 -8.81 -2.51 4.68
C VAL A 24 -7.54 -2.39 5.55
N ALA A 25 -7.67 -2.57 6.87
CA ALA A 25 -6.55 -2.50 7.80
C ALA A 25 -5.48 -3.56 7.55
N ILE A 26 -5.88 -4.78 7.16
CA ILE A 26 -4.96 -5.85 6.75
C ILE A 26 -4.08 -5.36 5.59
N VAL A 27 -4.71 -4.83 4.54
CA VAL A 27 -3.99 -4.32 3.37
C VAL A 27 -3.07 -3.16 3.76
N GLY A 28 -3.59 -2.17 4.50
CA GLY A 28 -2.82 -1.01 4.93
C GLY A 28 -1.60 -1.38 5.80
N SER A 29 -1.75 -2.36 6.70
CA SER A 29 -0.64 -2.83 7.54
C SER A 29 0.47 -3.47 6.71
N VAL A 30 0.11 -4.27 5.68
CA VAL A 30 1.06 -4.89 4.75
C VAL A 30 1.78 -3.84 3.91
N MET A 31 1.05 -2.81 3.45
CA MET A 31 1.62 -1.71 2.69
C MET A 31 2.66 -0.91 3.48
N LEU A 32 2.40 -0.65 4.76
CA LEU A 32 3.32 0.10 5.63
C LEU A 32 4.51 -0.75 6.07
N PHE A 33 4.27 -2.01 6.42
CA PHE A 33 5.26 -2.89 7.07
C PHE A 33 5.44 -4.21 6.30
N PRO A 34 5.93 -4.18 5.05
CA PRO A 34 5.98 -5.36 4.19
C PRO A 34 6.99 -6.43 4.66
N ASP A 35 7.92 -6.07 5.55
CA ASP A 35 8.97 -6.95 6.10
C ASP A 35 8.87 -7.14 7.63
N ASP A 36 7.90 -6.49 8.29
CA ASP A 36 7.86 -6.42 9.75
C ASP A 36 6.51 -6.93 10.26
N GLU A 37 6.44 -8.23 10.52
CA GLU A 37 5.23 -8.90 10.97
C GLU A 37 4.78 -8.41 12.36
N ALA A 38 5.73 -8.16 13.27
CA ALA A 38 5.42 -7.64 14.59
C ALA A 38 4.73 -6.27 14.48
N MET A 39 5.22 -5.40 13.62
CA MET A 39 4.60 -4.10 13.35
C MET A 39 3.22 -4.24 12.71
N ARG A 40 3.01 -5.19 11.78
CA ARG A 40 1.68 -5.45 11.21
C ARG A 40 0.67 -5.89 12.27
N VAL A 41 1.05 -6.85 13.12
CA VAL A 41 0.18 -7.34 14.21
C VAL A 41 -0.16 -6.21 15.18
N MET A 42 0.82 -5.38 15.55
CA MET A 42 0.60 -4.22 16.41
C MET A 42 -0.35 -3.20 15.77
N ALA A 43 -0.14 -2.86 14.49
CA ALA A 43 -1.02 -1.93 13.77
C ALA A 43 -2.45 -2.45 13.68
N LEU A 44 -2.65 -3.73 13.41
CA LEU A 44 -3.98 -4.35 13.37
C LEU A 44 -4.68 -4.32 14.72
N LYS A 45 -3.96 -4.65 15.81
CA LYS A 45 -4.51 -4.54 17.17
C LYS A 45 -4.98 -3.12 17.47
N ALA A 46 -4.17 -2.12 17.15
CA ALA A 46 -4.51 -0.71 17.36
C ALA A 46 -5.80 -0.32 16.61
N ILE A 47 -5.89 -0.70 15.33
CA ILE A 47 -7.07 -0.41 14.50
C ILE A 47 -8.31 -1.16 15.02
N THR A 48 -8.19 -2.41 15.46
CA THR A 48 -9.31 -3.14 16.05
C THR A 48 -9.88 -2.43 17.29
N ILE A 49 -9.01 -1.93 18.17
CA ILE A 49 -9.44 -1.17 19.35
C ILE A 49 -10.14 0.12 18.94
N ASP A 50 -9.53 0.89 18.03
CA ASP A 50 -10.08 2.16 17.53
C ASP A 50 -11.45 1.98 16.86
N LEU A 51 -11.57 1.01 15.95
CA LEU A 51 -12.84 0.70 15.29
C LEU A 51 -13.93 0.35 16.27
N ALA A 52 -13.58 -0.45 17.28
CA ALA A 52 -14.56 -0.88 18.25
C ALA A 52 -14.96 0.31 19.17
N LEU A 53 -14.03 1.19 19.53
CA LEU A 53 -14.31 2.45 20.26
C LEU A 53 -15.26 3.37 19.48
N GLN A 54 -15.01 3.54 18.17
CA GLN A 54 -15.83 4.38 17.30
C GLN A 54 -17.24 3.82 17.07
N SER A 55 -17.37 2.49 17.04
CA SER A 55 -18.65 1.84 16.72
C SER A 55 -19.70 2.00 17.82
N GLY A 56 -19.33 2.39 19.04
CA GLY A 56 -20.22 2.41 20.21
C GLY A 56 -20.80 1.04 20.61
N ASN A 57 -20.53 0.01 19.80
CA ASN A 57 -21.00 -1.38 19.93
C ASN A 57 -20.02 -2.25 20.73
N HIS A 58 -19.10 -1.64 21.48
CA HIS A 58 -18.34 -2.41 22.46
C HIS A 58 -19.33 -2.98 23.47
N PRO A 59 -19.47 -4.31 23.58
CA PRO A 59 -20.17 -4.88 24.73
C PRO A 59 -19.40 -4.37 25.94
N GLN A 60 -20.03 -3.47 26.70
CA GLN A 60 -19.48 -2.97 27.94
C GLN A 60 -19.10 -4.20 28.75
N PRO A 61 -17.82 -4.40 29.07
CA PRO A 61 -17.38 -5.62 29.73
C PRO A 61 -18.20 -5.80 31.01
N SER A 62 -18.99 -6.85 31.02
CA SER A 62 -20.10 -7.07 31.95
C SER A 62 -19.61 -7.66 33.26
N SER A 63 -18.46 -8.34 33.22
CA SER A 63 -17.79 -8.93 34.37
C SER A 63 -16.46 -8.22 34.71
N PRO A 64 -16.00 -8.30 35.97
CA PRO A 64 -14.65 -7.86 36.34
C PRO A 64 -13.52 -8.55 35.56
N ALA A 65 -13.72 -9.80 35.11
CA ALA A 65 -12.75 -10.54 34.31
C ALA A 65 -12.64 -9.95 32.90
N GLU A 66 -13.77 -9.74 32.22
CA GLU A 66 -13.82 -9.11 30.89
C GLU A 66 -13.24 -7.68 30.93
N ARG A 67 -13.51 -6.92 32.00
CA ARG A 67 -12.92 -5.58 32.20
C ARG A 67 -11.40 -5.64 32.28
N ARG A 68 -10.85 -6.65 32.96
CA ARG A 68 -9.41 -6.83 33.08
C ARG A 68 -8.80 -7.18 31.73
N GLU A 69 -9.39 -8.13 31.01
CA GLU A 69 -8.92 -8.51 29.67
C GLU A 69 -8.94 -7.34 28.69
N TYR A 70 -10.01 -6.54 28.71
CA TYR A 70 -10.11 -5.33 27.89
C TYR A 70 -9.03 -4.29 28.24
N LEU A 71 -8.81 -4.03 29.54
CA LEU A 71 -7.76 -3.11 29.98
C LEU A 71 -6.36 -3.61 29.61
N GLU A 72 -6.09 -4.92 29.73
CA GLU A 72 -4.82 -5.51 29.30
C GLU A 72 -4.63 -5.40 27.78
N LEU A 73 -5.70 -5.61 26.99
CA LEU A 73 -5.67 -5.40 25.55
C LEU A 73 -5.33 -3.94 25.19
N VAL A 74 -6.01 -2.96 25.80
CA VAL A 74 -5.77 -1.52 25.57
C VAL A 74 -4.34 -1.13 25.98
N ARG A 75 -3.85 -1.64 27.11
CA ARG A 75 -2.47 -1.42 27.57
C ARG A 75 -1.42 -2.05 26.66
N SER A 76 -1.77 -3.11 25.94
CA SER A 76 -0.86 -3.78 25.01
C SER A 76 -0.65 -3.04 23.69
N VAL A 77 -1.48 -2.04 23.38
CA VAL A 77 -1.34 -1.23 22.17
C VAL A 77 -0.41 -0.05 22.43
N PRO A 78 0.67 0.13 21.63
CA PRO A 78 1.57 1.26 21.78
C PRO A 78 0.83 2.58 21.59
N ARG A 79 1.30 3.64 22.25
CA ARG A 79 0.69 4.96 22.10
C ARG A 79 0.88 5.43 20.66
N VAL A 80 -0.09 6.20 20.15
CA VAL A 80 -0.04 6.70 18.76
C VAL A 80 1.25 7.48 18.52
N GLU A 81 1.71 8.25 19.50
CA GLU A 81 2.93 9.05 19.44
C GLU A 81 4.19 8.19 19.26
N ASP A 82 4.22 6.99 19.86
CA ASP A 82 5.36 6.06 19.78
C ASP A 82 5.53 5.43 18.39
N TYR A 83 4.49 5.59 17.56
CA TYR A 83 4.36 4.89 16.28
C TYR A 83 4.21 5.83 15.09
N GLN A 84 3.83 7.08 15.33
CA GLN A 84 3.53 8.08 14.31
C GLN A 84 4.71 8.30 13.37
N GLU A 85 5.93 8.47 13.89
CA GLU A 85 7.11 8.69 13.04
C GLU A 85 7.39 7.47 12.14
N LYS A 86 7.20 6.26 12.68
CA LYS A 86 7.42 5.01 11.94
C LYS A 86 6.40 4.86 10.82
N VAL A 87 5.12 5.17 11.09
CA VAL A 87 4.05 5.14 10.09
C VAL A 87 4.27 6.19 9.02
N LEU A 88 4.53 7.44 9.39
CA LEU A 88 4.78 8.51 8.43
C LEU A 88 5.95 8.15 7.52
N ARG A 89 7.06 7.68 8.08
CA ARG A 89 8.22 7.24 7.29
C ARG A 89 7.86 6.07 6.35
N ALA A 90 7.13 5.08 6.85
CA ALA A 90 6.69 3.94 6.05
C ALA A 90 5.74 4.35 4.91
N TYR A 91 4.79 5.23 5.21
CA TYR A 91 3.87 5.81 4.24
C TYR A 91 4.63 6.55 3.15
N THR A 92 5.54 7.44 3.52
CA THR A 92 6.35 8.18 2.56
C THR A 92 7.19 7.26 1.68
N HIS A 93 7.82 6.24 2.25
CA HIS A 93 8.60 5.26 1.50
C HIS A 93 7.74 4.45 0.53
N GLY A 94 6.56 4.03 0.97
CA GLY A 94 5.58 3.34 0.14
C GLY A 94 5.10 4.20 -1.04
N MET A 95 4.74 5.46 -0.78
CA MET A 95 4.35 6.43 -1.81
C MET A 95 5.42 6.59 -2.89
N ILE A 96 6.70 6.67 -2.50
CA ILE A 96 7.82 6.73 -3.46
C ILE A 96 7.87 5.47 -4.32
N ALA A 97 7.77 4.28 -3.71
CA ALA A 97 7.80 3.02 -4.45
C ALA A 97 6.60 2.89 -5.41
N GLY A 98 5.41 3.27 -4.98
CA GLY A 98 4.21 3.31 -5.82
C GLY A 98 4.34 4.28 -6.99
N ALA A 99 4.84 5.50 -6.74
CA ALA A 99 5.06 6.50 -7.78
C ALA A 99 6.09 6.04 -8.82
N MET A 100 7.17 5.38 -8.38
CA MET A 100 8.15 4.78 -9.29
C MET A 100 7.52 3.71 -10.19
N LEU A 101 6.76 2.77 -9.62
CA LEU A 101 6.08 1.74 -10.41
C LEU A 101 5.08 2.36 -11.39
N ARG A 102 4.22 3.26 -10.89
CA ARG A 102 3.19 3.92 -11.70
C ARG A 102 3.78 4.66 -12.89
N HIS A 103 4.85 5.41 -12.71
CA HIS A 103 5.53 6.11 -13.79
C HIS A 103 6.07 5.13 -14.85
N VAL A 104 6.74 4.05 -14.44
CA VAL A 104 7.26 3.05 -15.38
C VAL A 104 6.13 2.40 -16.19
N VAL A 105 4.98 2.14 -15.56
CA VAL A 105 3.82 1.55 -16.22
C VAL A 105 3.14 2.52 -17.20
N HIS A 106 3.08 3.82 -16.89
CA HIS A 106 2.39 4.82 -17.72
C HIS A 106 3.28 5.50 -18.77
N SER A 107 4.60 5.36 -18.66
CA SER A 107 5.57 5.98 -19.57
C SER A 107 6.51 4.92 -20.18
N PRO A 108 5.97 3.92 -20.92
CA PRO A 108 6.79 2.87 -21.53
C PRO A 108 7.80 3.44 -22.54
N ASP A 109 7.46 4.52 -23.23
CA ASP A 109 8.34 5.16 -24.23
C ASP A 109 9.46 5.99 -23.60
N GLU A 110 9.27 6.55 -22.40
CA GLU A 110 10.38 7.16 -21.64
C GLU A 110 11.34 6.09 -21.10
N ALA A 111 10.85 4.86 -20.91
CA ALA A 111 11.72 3.71 -20.70
C ALA A 111 12.55 3.36 -21.96
N GLU A 112 12.15 3.82 -23.15
CA GLU A 112 12.96 3.73 -24.38
C GLU A 112 14.04 4.81 -24.50
N GLY A 113 13.88 5.95 -23.83
CA GLY A 113 14.71 7.14 -23.99
C GLY A 113 15.36 7.63 -22.70
N SER A 114 16.40 6.96 -22.21
CA SER A 114 17.31 7.46 -21.16
C SER A 114 16.72 7.93 -19.83
N ALA A 115 15.40 7.82 -19.59
CA ALA A 115 14.78 8.07 -18.30
C ALA A 115 15.21 6.97 -17.34
N THR A 116 16.44 7.11 -16.86
CA THR A 116 16.86 6.48 -15.63
C THR A 116 15.82 6.85 -14.58
N LEU A 117 15.54 5.98 -13.62
CA LEU A 117 14.75 6.36 -12.46
C LEU A 117 15.32 7.64 -11.79
N GLY A 118 16.57 8.05 -12.07
CA GLY A 118 17.25 9.25 -11.59
C GLY A 118 16.44 10.55 -11.74
N PRO A 119 16.11 11.04 -12.95
CA PRO A 119 15.28 12.22 -13.15
C PRO A 119 13.90 12.15 -12.46
N LEU A 120 13.20 11.01 -12.54
CA LEU A 120 11.92 10.81 -11.84
C LEU A 120 12.12 10.90 -10.32
N ILE A 121 13.12 10.20 -9.78
CA ILE A 121 13.50 10.24 -8.37
C ILE A 121 13.86 11.67 -7.95
N ALA A 122 14.56 12.43 -8.80
CA ALA A 122 14.88 13.83 -8.54
C ALA A 122 13.64 14.73 -8.61
N GLN A 123 12.65 14.42 -9.45
CA GLN A 123 11.39 15.14 -9.59
C GLN A 123 10.43 14.85 -8.44
N ILE A 124 10.21 13.57 -8.11
CA ILE A 124 9.54 13.12 -6.87
C ILE A 124 10.26 13.75 -5.68
N GLY A 125 11.60 13.71 -5.69
CA GLY A 125 12.54 14.34 -4.76
C GLY A 125 12.41 15.86 -4.60
N LYS A 126 11.87 16.58 -5.59
CA LYS A 126 11.69 18.04 -5.56
C LYS A 126 10.26 18.45 -5.21
N ASN A 127 9.27 17.75 -5.75
CA ASN A 127 7.86 18.17 -5.66
C ASN A 127 7.17 17.63 -4.41
N PHE A 128 7.48 16.39 -4.01
CA PHE A 128 6.83 15.73 -2.88
C PHE A 128 7.37 16.21 -1.51
N TRP A 129 8.60 16.75 -1.49
CA TRP A 129 9.33 17.07 -0.25
C TRP A 129 9.20 18.50 0.23
N ARG A 130 8.68 19.42 -0.60
CA ARG A 130 8.40 20.79 -0.16
C ARG A 130 7.33 20.84 0.94
N SER A 131 6.51 19.80 1.08
CA SER A 131 5.40 19.72 2.03
C SER A 131 5.55 18.67 3.13
N MET A 132 6.39 17.62 2.98
CA MET A 132 6.30 16.41 3.83
C MET A 132 7.57 15.99 4.59
N GLY A 133 8.68 16.73 4.54
CA GLY A 133 9.82 16.49 5.44
C GLY A 133 11.21 16.46 4.77
N PRO A 134 12.22 15.81 5.39
CA PRO A 134 13.62 15.90 4.97
C PRO A 134 13.88 15.26 3.61
N ARG A 135 14.77 15.89 2.83
CA ARG A 135 15.10 15.50 1.46
C ARG A 135 15.69 14.08 1.39
N ILE A 136 14.97 13.14 0.78
CA ILE A 136 15.48 11.78 0.53
C ILE A 136 16.37 11.77 -0.72
N SER A 137 17.57 11.20 -0.59
CA SER A 137 18.53 11.08 -1.68
C SER A 137 18.17 9.94 -2.65
N ALA A 138 18.60 10.06 -3.92
CA ALA A 138 18.45 8.98 -4.89
C ALA A 138 19.17 7.69 -4.45
N LYS A 139 20.28 7.82 -3.72
CA LYS A 139 21.00 6.69 -3.12
C LYS A 139 20.14 5.97 -2.09
N THR A 140 19.44 6.71 -1.21
CA THR A 140 18.52 6.14 -0.22
C THR A 140 17.36 5.43 -0.89
N ILE A 141 16.82 5.98 -1.97
CA ILE A 141 15.73 5.36 -2.71
C ILE A 141 16.16 4.02 -3.29
N ASN A 142 17.28 3.99 -4.01
CA ASN A 142 17.75 2.78 -4.67
C ASN A 142 18.26 1.70 -3.70
N ASN A 143 18.91 2.10 -2.60
CA ASN A 143 19.58 1.15 -1.70
C ASN A 143 18.72 0.71 -0.52
N SER A 144 17.66 1.44 -0.17
CA SER A 144 16.90 1.18 1.05
C SER A 144 15.40 1.12 0.82
N ILE A 145 14.83 2.11 0.14
CA ILE A 145 13.37 2.20 -0.02
C ILE A 145 12.88 1.19 -1.05
N TRP A 146 13.43 1.23 -2.26
CA TRP A 146 12.99 0.39 -3.36
C TRP A 146 13.11 -1.11 -3.03
N PRO A 147 14.27 -1.64 -2.56
CA PRO A 147 14.37 -3.07 -2.25
C PRO A 147 13.33 -3.54 -1.21
N LYS A 148 13.02 -2.71 -0.21
CA LYS A 148 12.06 -3.02 0.85
C LYS A 148 10.60 -2.94 0.37
N TYR A 149 10.25 -1.88 -0.34
CA TYR A 149 8.86 -1.57 -0.69
C TYR A 149 8.45 -2.07 -2.09
N ARG A 150 9.39 -2.54 -2.93
CA ARG A 150 9.11 -3.05 -4.29
C ARG A 150 7.98 -4.09 -4.31
N LYS A 151 7.95 -5.00 -3.33
CA LYS A 151 6.94 -6.05 -3.24
C LYS A 151 5.52 -5.57 -2.92
N VAL A 152 5.37 -4.34 -2.41
CA VAL A 152 4.06 -3.71 -2.14
C VAL A 152 3.82 -2.48 -3.01
N ALA A 153 4.70 -2.21 -3.99
CA ALA A 153 4.61 -1.02 -4.83
C ALA A 153 3.31 -0.99 -5.65
N THR A 154 2.74 -2.15 -5.98
CA THR A 154 1.47 -2.30 -6.69
C THR A 154 0.30 -1.69 -5.92
N PHE A 155 0.21 -1.95 -4.62
CA PHE A 155 -0.80 -1.38 -3.73
C PHE A 155 -0.63 0.13 -3.56
N TRP A 156 0.61 0.62 -3.47
CA TRP A 156 0.88 2.05 -3.40
C TRP A 156 0.59 2.77 -4.73
N ALA A 157 0.83 2.13 -5.87
CA ALA A 157 0.46 2.66 -7.18
C ALA A 157 -1.06 2.74 -7.34
N ALA A 158 -1.80 1.71 -6.90
CA ALA A 158 -3.27 1.71 -6.86
C ALA A 158 -3.81 2.82 -5.95
N TYR A 159 -3.22 3.00 -4.77
CA TYR A 159 -3.55 4.07 -3.84
C TYR A 159 -3.42 5.45 -4.52
N LEU A 160 -2.26 5.71 -5.13
CA LEU A 160 -2.00 6.96 -5.86
C LEU A 160 -3.00 7.20 -7.00
N THR A 161 -3.39 6.16 -7.72
CA THR A 161 -4.39 6.27 -8.80
C THR A 161 -5.77 6.65 -8.25
N LEU A 162 -6.20 6.04 -7.14
CA LEU A 162 -7.48 6.39 -6.52
C LEU A 162 -7.47 7.81 -5.95
N THR A 163 -6.38 8.22 -5.28
CA THR A 163 -6.27 9.58 -4.72
C THR A 163 -6.28 10.65 -5.82
N ASP A 164 -5.62 10.39 -6.96
CA ASP A 164 -5.62 11.33 -8.08
C ASP A 164 -7.02 11.44 -8.72
N ALA A 165 -7.73 10.31 -8.87
CA ALA A 165 -9.05 10.27 -9.47
C ALA A 165 -10.13 10.95 -8.60
N GLN A 166 -9.98 10.88 -7.28
CA GLN A 166 -10.90 11.51 -6.32
C GLN A 166 -10.59 13.00 -6.08
N GLY A 167 -9.46 13.49 -6.59
CA GLY A 167 -8.99 14.86 -6.42
C GLY A 167 -8.53 15.18 -4.99
N ALA A 168 -8.09 16.43 -4.77
CA ALA A 168 -7.68 16.93 -3.44
C ALA A 168 -8.82 17.01 -2.40
N ALA A 169 -10.05 16.61 -2.76
CA ALA A 169 -11.24 16.66 -1.92
C ALA A 169 -11.16 15.77 -0.65
N LEU A 170 -10.17 14.89 -0.55
CA LEU A 170 -9.87 14.13 0.65
C LEU A 170 -9.12 14.94 1.73
N VAL A 171 -8.38 16.00 1.35
CA VAL A 171 -7.53 16.76 2.28
C VAL A 171 -8.35 17.77 3.10
N ASP A 172 -9.47 18.27 2.57
CA ASP A 172 -10.20 19.40 3.18
C ASP A 172 -11.35 19.03 4.13
N ASN A 173 -11.81 17.78 4.17
CA ASN A 173 -13.08 17.45 4.85
C ASN A 173 -12.97 16.70 6.19
N GLY A 174 -11.78 16.45 6.72
CA GLY A 174 -11.61 15.75 8.02
C GLY A 174 -12.24 14.35 8.08
N ALA A 175 -12.70 13.82 6.95
CA ALA A 175 -13.34 12.53 6.82
C ALA A 175 -12.26 11.46 6.64
N ASN A 176 -11.68 11.03 7.75
CA ASN A 176 -10.97 9.76 7.94
C ASN A 176 -10.30 9.18 6.68
N GLU A 177 -9.09 9.63 6.41
CA GLU A 177 -8.16 9.02 5.46
C GLU A 177 -7.90 7.56 5.85
N ARG A 178 -8.75 6.63 5.38
CA ARG A 178 -8.51 5.20 5.60
C ARG A 178 -7.49 4.72 4.58
N LEU A 179 -6.26 4.49 5.04
CA LEU A 179 -5.24 3.83 4.22
C LEU A 179 -5.61 2.34 4.04
N PRO A 180 -5.64 1.81 2.80
CA PRO A 180 -5.46 2.52 1.53
C PRO A 180 -6.75 3.04 0.88
N CYS A 181 -7.92 2.59 1.32
CA CYS A 181 -9.18 3.02 0.72
C CYS A 181 -10.32 2.91 1.73
N LEU A 182 -11.52 3.36 1.35
CA LEU A 182 -12.71 3.06 2.12
C LEU A 182 -13.13 1.60 1.88
N PRO A 183 -13.81 0.94 2.84
CA PRO A 183 -14.23 -0.46 2.68
C PRO A 183 -14.98 -0.71 1.37
N ARG A 184 -15.92 0.17 1.01
CA ARG A 184 -16.69 0.07 -0.26
C ARG A 184 -15.82 0.09 -1.53
N ASP A 185 -14.62 0.67 -1.46
CA ASP A 185 -13.70 0.81 -2.59
C ASP A 185 -12.64 -0.30 -2.63
N LEU A 186 -12.66 -1.23 -1.66
CA LEU A 186 -11.65 -2.29 -1.52
C LEU A 186 -11.52 -3.15 -2.79
N GLY A 187 -12.63 -3.53 -3.41
CA GLY A 187 -12.61 -4.33 -4.64
C GLY A 187 -11.94 -3.61 -5.81
N LEU A 188 -12.26 -2.33 -6.02
CA LEU A 188 -11.62 -1.50 -7.05
C LEU A 188 -10.13 -1.31 -6.75
N PHE A 189 -9.78 -1.04 -5.50
CA PHE A 189 -8.39 -0.89 -5.06
C PHE A 189 -7.56 -2.16 -5.35
N LEU A 190 -8.07 -3.33 -4.97
CA LEU A 190 -7.37 -4.61 -5.21
C LEU A 190 -7.24 -4.92 -6.70
N ALA A 191 -8.27 -4.61 -7.51
CA ALA A 191 -8.20 -4.77 -8.96
C ALA A 191 -7.13 -3.89 -9.60
N LEU A 192 -7.05 -2.61 -9.21
CA LEU A 192 -5.99 -1.71 -9.66
C LEU A 192 -4.60 -2.21 -9.26
N ALA A 193 -4.45 -2.71 -8.03
CA ALA A 193 -3.19 -3.25 -7.56
C ALA A 193 -2.75 -4.48 -8.37
N ASP A 194 -3.71 -5.35 -8.75
CA ASP A 194 -3.41 -6.52 -9.58
C ASP A 194 -3.04 -6.13 -11.02
N GLU A 195 -3.71 -5.15 -11.61
CA GLU A 195 -3.30 -4.60 -12.91
C GLU A 195 -1.88 -4.03 -12.87
N TYR A 196 -1.54 -3.24 -11.85
CA TYR A 196 -0.17 -2.76 -11.65
C TYR A 196 0.85 -3.90 -11.47
N ARG A 197 0.44 -5.02 -10.85
CA ARG A 197 1.28 -6.21 -10.73
C ARG A 197 1.54 -6.81 -12.09
N ILE A 198 0.49 -7.08 -12.87
CA ILE A 198 0.58 -7.66 -14.21
C ILE A 198 1.49 -6.82 -15.09
N TRP A 199 1.23 -5.51 -15.18
CA TRP A 199 2.05 -4.60 -15.98
C TRP A 199 3.47 -4.46 -15.44
N GLY A 200 3.66 -4.41 -14.12
CA GLY A 200 4.99 -4.31 -13.51
C GLY A 200 5.83 -5.58 -13.67
N GLU A 201 5.21 -6.75 -13.77
CA GLU A 201 5.89 -8.03 -14.03
C GLU A 201 6.22 -8.22 -15.51
N ILE A 202 5.54 -7.51 -16.43
CA ILE A 202 5.83 -7.53 -17.86
C ILE A 202 6.81 -6.42 -18.26
N ALA A 203 6.65 -5.22 -17.70
CA ALA A 203 7.43 -4.04 -18.06
C ALA A 203 8.90 -4.21 -17.70
N ARG A 204 9.77 -3.99 -18.69
CA ARG A 204 11.23 -4.00 -18.55
C ARG A 204 11.76 -2.59 -18.73
N MET A 205 12.76 -2.24 -17.93
CA MET A 205 13.55 -1.04 -18.22
C MET A 205 14.52 -1.38 -19.36
N LYS A 206 14.58 -0.58 -20.44
CA LYS A 206 15.41 -0.89 -21.63
C LYS A 206 16.88 -1.24 -21.34
N ARG A 207 17.45 -0.66 -20.27
CA ARG A 207 18.84 -0.92 -19.83
C ARG A 207 19.01 -2.06 -18.83
N ARG A 208 17.92 -2.64 -18.32
CA ARG A 208 17.95 -3.79 -17.40
C ARG A 208 17.27 -4.98 -18.06
N ARG A 209 17.86 -6.17 -17.91
CA ARG A 209 17.21 -7.41 -18.34
C ARG A 209 16.04 -7.81 -17.45
N GLU A 210 16.03 -7.28 -16.23
CA GLU A 210 15.01 -7.53 -15.23
C GLU A 210 13.78 -6.62 -15.44
N THR A 211 12.62 -7.20 -15.17
CA THR A 211 11.33 -6.51 -15.09
C THR A 211 11.29 -5.58 -13.86
N ILE A 212 10.43 -4.56 -13.88
CA ILE A 212 10.36 -3.62 -12.75
C ILE A 212 9.87 -4.29 -11.47
N LEU A 213 8.98 -5.27 -11.57
CA LEU A 213 8.65 -6.20 -10.49
C LEU A 213 9.22 -7.58 -10.83
N THR A 214 9.87 -8.23 -9.86
CA THR A 214 10.30 -9.62 -10.06
C THR A 214 9.06 -10.52 -10.02
N PRO A 215 8.80 -11.34 -11.05
CA PRO A 215 7.62 -12.20 -11.09
C PRO A 215 7.53 -13.08 -9.85
N GLY A 216 6.37 -13.10 -9.21
CA GLY A 216 6.10 -13.92 -8.02
C GLY A 216 6.71 -13.42 -6.71
N ASN A 217 7.44 -12.30 -6.71
CA ASN A 217 7.96 -11.69 -5.48
C ASN A 217 7.07 -10.56 -4.93
N SER A 218 6.15 -10.05 -5.74
CA SER A 218 5.17 -9.05 -5.30
C SER A 218 4.14 -9.72 -4.39
N ILE A 219 3.65 -8.98 -3.40
CA ILE A 219 2.50 -9.42 -2.61
C ILE A 219 1.28 -9.41 -3.54
N SER A 220 0.60 -10.54 -3.64
CA SER A 220 -0.53 -10.73 -4.55
C SER A 220 -1.88 -10.63 -3.84
N VAL A 221 -2.91 -10.33 -4.62
CA VAL A 221 -4.28 -10.57 -4.19
C VAL A 221 -4.52 -12.08 -4.19
N PRO A 222 -5.18 -12.66 -3.16
CA PRO A 222 -5.48 -14.08 -3.16
C PRO A 222 -6.27 -14.52 -4.39
N SER A 223 -5.83 -15.61 -5.02
CA SER A 223 -6.39 -16.13 -6.28
C SER A 223 -7.86 -16.56 -6.21
N TYR A 224 -8.39 -16.81 -5.01
CA TYR A 224 -9.82 -17.10 -4.81
C TYR A 224 -10.72 -15.85 -4.85
N LEU A 225 -10.16 -14.64 -4.84
CA LEU A 225 -10.93 -13.41 -4.93
C LEU A 225 -11.19 -13.07 -6.40
N GLN A 226 -12.47 -12.98 -6.77
CA GLN A 226 -12.88 -12.52 -8.10
C GLN A 226 -12.88 -10.99 -8.12
N LEU A 227 -11.87 -10.40 -8.75
CA LEU A 227 -11.72 -8.96 -8.87
C LEU A 227 -12.61 -8.40 -9.98
N PRO A 228 -13.14 -7.17 -9.83
CA PRO A 228 -13.79 -6.48 -10.94
C PRO A 228 -12.78 -6.23 -12.07
N GLY A 229 -13.25 -6.29 -13.32
CA GLY A 229 -12.42 -5.95 -14.47
C GLY A 229 -12.09 -4.46 -14.47
N VAL A 230 -10.81 -4.13 -14.47
CA VAL A 230 -10.30 -2.76 -14.58
C VAL A 230 -9.16 -2.73 -15.57
N ALA A 231 -8.95 -1.59 -16.22
CA ALA A 231 -7.82 -1.38 -17.12
C ALA A 231 -7.15 -0.06 -16.74
N LEU A 232 -5.82 -0.10 -16.63
CA LEU A 232 -5.04 1.12 -16.51
C LEU A 232 -5.09 1.87 -17.84
N ALA A 233 -5.26 3.19 -17.80
CA ALA A 233 -5.20 4.05 -18.98
C ALA A 233 -3.73 4.20 -19.44
N ILE A 234 -3.16 3.11 -19.96
CA ILE A 234 -1.78 3.05 -20.44
C ILE A 234 -1.78 3.49 -21.90
N PRO A 235 -0.95 4.49 -22.28
CA PRO A 235 -0.78 4.86 -23.67
C PRO A 235 -0.36 3.63 -24.48
N ALA A 236 -1.00 3.39 -25.63
CA ALA A 236 -0.57 2.33 -26.53
C ALA A 236 0.91 2.57 -26.89
N PRO A 237 1.77 1.53 -26.86
CA PRO A 237 3.14 1.69 -27.34
C PRO A 237 3.08 2.14 -28.80
N LEU A 238 3.76 3.24 -29.13
CA LEU A 238 3.85 3.71 -30.50
C LEU A 238 4.39 2.56 -31.34
N ALA A 239 3.61 2.11 -32.33
CA ALA A 239 4.05 1.05 -33.23
C ALA A 239 5.31 1.52 -33.97
N ASN A 240 6.43 0.84 -33.71
CA ASN A 240 7.69 1.01 -34.44
C ASN A 240 7.54 0.50 -35.89
#